data_AF-A0A960HG84-F1
#
_entry.id   AF-A0A960HG84-F1
#
_cell.length_a   1.000
_cell.length_b   1.000
_cell.length_c   1.000
_cell.angle_alpha   90.00
_cell.angle_beta   90.00
_cell.angle_gamma   90.00
#
_symmetry.space_group_name_H-M   'P 1'
#
loop_
_entity.id
_entity.type
_entity.pdbx_description
1 polymer ?
#
loop_
_entity_poly.entity_id
_entity_poly.type
_entity_poly.pdbx_seq_one_letter_code
_entity_poly.pdbx_strand_id
1 'polypeptide(L)' 'ALLVGAMPRKAGMERSDLLSANGGIFKPQGEALSRSAKRDVKMLAVGNPANINALIAQQNAKDLAPGRFTAMTRLDHN' A
#
# COMPACT_ATOMS: atom_id res chain seq x y z
N ALA A 1 5.36 4.33 8.70
CA ALA A 1 5.22 2.89 8.39
C ALA A 1 5.82 2.62 7.01
N LEU A 2 6.58 1.54 6.87
CA LEU A 2 7.15 1.11 5.59
C LEU A 2 6.48 -0.21 5.21
N LEU A 3 5.67 -0.22 4.15
CA LEU A 3 4.94 -1.41 3.70
C LEU A 3 5.71 -2.04 2.52
N VAL A 4 6.65 -2.91 2.88
CA VAL A 4 7.59 -3.57 1.95
C VAL A 4 7.02 -4.86 1.39
N GLY A 5 6.33 -5.64 2.23
CA GLY A 5 5.73 -6.90 1.83
C GLY A 5 4.51 -6.69 0.93
N ALA A 6 4.55 -7.32 -0.25
CA ALA A 6 3.45 -7.39 -1.20
C ALA A 6 3.44 -8.80 -1.82
N MET A 7 2.32 -9.18 -2.44
CA MET A 7 2.25 -10.43 -3.19
C MET A 7 3.14 -10.30 -4.45
N PRO A 8 4.18 -11.12 -4.62
CA PRO A 8 4.94 -11.14 -5.85
C PRO A 8 4.09 -11.76 -6.97
N ARG A 9 4.26 -11.25 -8.20
CA ARG A 9 3.61 -11.84 -9.36
C ARG A 9 4.16 -13.25 -9.60
N LYS A 10 3.26 -14.23 -9.69
CA LYS A 10 3.60 -15.63 -10.00
C LYS A 10 3.29 -15.96 -11.47
N ALA A 11 3.93 -16.99 -12.00
CA ALA A 11 3.62 -17.50 -13.33
C ALA A 11 2.14 -17.93 -13.41
N GLY A 12 1.46 -17.60 -14.51
CA GLY A 12 0.04 -17.87 -14.70
C GLY A 12 -0.93 -16.93 -13.97
N MET A 13 -0.42 -15.92 -13.25
CA MET A 13 -1.26 -14.95 -12.55
C MET A 13 -1.66 -13.78 -13.46
N GLU A 14 -2.97 -13.53 -13.56
CA GLU A 14 -3.50 -12.36 -14.23
C GLU A 14 -3.29 -11.10 -13.39
N ARG A 15 -3.36 -9.92 -14.03
CA ARG A 15 -3.22 -8.64 -13.32
C ARG A 15 -4.30 -8.47 -12.25
N SER A 16 -5.53 -8.90 -12.52
CA SER A 16 -6.66 -8.86 -11.59
C SER A 16 -6.40 -9.68 -10.32
N ASP A 17 -5.77 -10.85 -10.47
CA ASP A 17 -5.48 -11.74 -9.35
C ASP A 17 -4.42 -11.11 -8.44
N LEU A 18 -3.38 -10.54 -9.05
CA LEU A 18 -2.33 -9.82 -8.34
C LEU A 18 -2.88 -8.63 -7.56
N LEU A 19 -3.80 -7.86 -8.17
CA LEU A 19 -4.45 -6.73 -7.52
C LEU A 19 -5.37 -7.18 -6.39
N SER A 20 -6.11 -8.27 -6.57
CA SER A 20 -6.99 -8.84 -5.55
C SER A 20 -6.21 -9.34 -4.35
N ALA A 21 -5.11 -10.07 -4.59
CA ALA A 21 -4.21 -10.57 -3.55
C ALA A 21 -3.57 -9.43 -2.75
N ASN A 22 -3.06 -8.40 -3.43
CA ASN A 22 -2.51 -7.24 -2.75
C ASN A 22 -3.60 -6.39 -2.05
N GLY A 23 -4.81 -6.35 -2.59
CA GLY A 23 -5.97 -5.77 -1.91
C GLY A 23 -6.21 -6.39 -0.53
N GLY A 24 -6.11 -7.72 -0.43
CA GLY A 24 -6.19 -8.44 0.84
C GLY A 24 -5.07 -8.12 1.84
N ILE A 25 -3.93 -7.59 1.37
CA ILE A 25 -2.79 -7.19 2.23
C ILE A 25 -2.90 -5.73 2.65
N PHE A 26 -3.10 -4.82 1.69
CA PHE A 26 -2.99 -3.38 1.93
C PHE A 26 -4.28 -2.77 2.52
N LYS A 27 -5.45 -3.38 2.28
CA LYS A 27 -6.69 -2.95 2.94
C LYS A 27 -6.62 -3.04 4.46
N PRO A 28 -6.39 -4.23 5.08
CA PRO A 28 -6.34 -4.33 6.53
C PRO A 28 -5.18 -3.54 7.15
N GLN A 29 -4.08 -3.34 6.42
CA GLN A 29 -2.99 -2.46 6.84
C GLN A 29 -3.43 -0.99 6.88
N GLY A 30 -4.16 -0.51 5.87
CA GLY A 30 -4.76 0.82 5.85
C GLY A 30 -5.72 1.03 7.03
N GLU A 31 -6.62 0.07 7.27
CA GLU A 31 -7.55 0.11 8.40
C GLU A 31 -6.81 0.12 9.75
N ALA A 32 -5.75 -0.69 9.90
CA ALA A 32 -4.94 -0.73 11.11
C ALA A 32 -4.20 0.59 11.37
N LEU A 33 -3.65 1.21 10.31
CA LEU A 33 -3.06 2.55 10.40
C LEU A 33 -4.12 3.59 10.81
N SER A 34 -5.32 3.54 10.24
CA SER A 34 -6.44 4.42 10.62
C SER A 34 -6.74 4.34 12.11
N ARG A 35 -6.82 3.13 12.66
CA ARG A 35 -7.20 2.91 14.06
C ARG A 35 -6.11 3.28 15.05
N SER A 36 -4.87 2.89 14.77
CA SER A 36 -3.83 2.83 15.82
C SER A 36 -2.65 3.77 15.60
N ALA A 37 -2.45 4.30 14.39
CA ALA A 37 -1.31 5.18 14.13
C ALA A 37 -1.56 6.60 14.66
N LYS A 38 -0.47 7.34 14.90
CA LYS A 38 -0.56 8.78 15.10
C LYS A 38 -1.13 9.44 13.83
N ARG A 39 -1.92 10.51 13.99
CA ARG A 39 -2.57 11.20 12.86
C ARG A 39 -1.59 11.81 11.85
N ASP A 40 -0.36 12.06 12.27
CA ASP A 40 0.73 12.61 11.47
C ASP A 40 1.63 11.55 10.81
N VAL A 41 1.34 10.25 10.99
CA VAL A 41 2.12 9.14 10.44
C VAL A 41 2.37 9.33 8.94
N LYS A 42 3.57 9.01 8.48
CA LYS A 42 3.89 8.90 7.05
C LYS A 42 3.99 7.43 6.67
N MET A 43 3.29 7.04 5.61
CA MET A 43 3.26 5.71 5.04
C MET A 43 3.95 5.73 3.67
N LEU A 44 4.85 4.78 3.46
CA LEU A 44 5.51 4.54 2.18
C LEU A 44 5.25 3.09 1.74
N ALA A 45 4.64 2.90 0.58
CA ALA A 45 4.55 1.61 -0.09
C ALA A 45 5.82 1.37 -0.90
N VAL A 46 6.43 0.20 -0.69
CA VAL A 46 7.60 -0.27 -1.43
C VAL A 46 7.25 -1.52 -2.24
N GLY A 47 6.39 -2.39 -1.71
CA GLY A 47 5.97 -3.61 -2.41
C GLY A 47 5.13 -3.31 -3.65
N ASN A 48 5.45 -3.97 -4.77
CA ASN A 48 4.79 -3.74 -6.04
C ASN A 48 3.41 -4.41 -6.15
N PRO A 49 2.43 -3.80 -6.87
CA PRO A 49 2.51 -2.49 -7.55
C PRO A 49 2.38 -1.32 -6.57
N ALA A 50 3.48 -0.57 -6.32
CA ALA A 50 3.58 0.33 -5.17
C ALA A 50 2.52 1.44 -5.15
N ASN A 51 2.23 2.05 -6.31
CA ASN A 51 1.24 3.13 -6.43
C ASN A 51 -0.18 2.66 -6.11
N ILE A 52 -0.58 1.48 -6.62
CA ILE A 52 -1.92 0.93 -6.37
C ILE A 52 -2.03 0.45 -4.93
N ASN A 53 -0.98 -0.15 -4.39
CA ASN A 53 -0.93 -0.59 -2.99
C ASN A 53 -1.05 0.61 -2.03
N ALA A 54 -0.36 1.72 -2.31
CA ALA A 54 -0.50 2.97 -1.55
C ALA A 54 -1.94 3.52 -1.64
N LEU A 55 -2.56 3.49 -2.82
CA LEU A 55 -3.94 3.92 -3.01
C LEU A 55 -4.93 3.05 -2.20
N ILE A 56 -4.78 1.72 -2.23
CA ILE A 56 -5.63 0.81 -1.47
C ILE A 56 -5.52 1.10 0.03
N ALA A 57 -4.30 1.25 0.55
CA ALA A 57 -4.09 1.58 1.96
C ALA A 57 -4.73 2.94 2.33
N GLN A 58 -4.55 3.96 1.47
CA GLN A 58 -5.13 5.29 1.66
C GLN A 58 -6.67 5.25 1.71
N GLN A 59 -7.31 4.55 0.76
CA GLN A 59 -8.77 4.47 0.68
C GLN A 59 -9.41 3.76 1.87
N ASN A 60 -8.65 2.93 2.59
CA ASN A 60 -9.11 2.21 3.76
C ASN A 60 -8.65 2.85 5.09
N ALA A 61 -7.95 3.99 5.03
CA ALA A 61 -7.45 4.73 6.19
C ALA A 61 -8.20 6.05 6.42
N LYS A 62 -9.51 5.95 6.70
CA LYS A 62 -10.46 7.09 6.75
C LYS A 62 -10.07 8.21 7.71
N ASP A 63 -9.32 7.90 8.76
CA ASP A 63 -8.96 8.85 9.82
C ASP A 63 -7.56 9.47 9.64
N LEU A 64 -6.92 9.22 8.49
CA LEU A 64 -5.61 9.75 8.13
C LEU A 64 -5.72 10.62 6.88
N ALA A 65 -5.03 11.76 6.87
CA ALA A 65 -5.02 12.64 5.71
C ALA A 65 -4.42 11.91 4.48
N PRO A 66 -5.01 12.03 3.27
CA PRO A 66 -4.53 11.35 2.08
C PRO A 66 -3.04 11.59 1.76
N GLY A 67 -2.54 12.80 2.04
CA GLY A 67 -1.13 13.18 1.86
C GLY A 67 -0.12 12.45 2.77
N ARG A 68 -0.60 11.56 3.64
CA ARG A 68 0.24 10.68 4.47
C ARG A 68 0.71 9.43 3.71
N PHE A 69 0.12 9.11 2.57
CA PHE A 69 0.39 7.89 1.79
C PHE A 69 1.22 8.21 0.55
N THR A 70 2.33 7.50 0.39
CA THR A 70 3.26 7.67 -0.73
C THR A 70 3.69 6.32 -1.28
N ALA A 71 4.09 6.29 -2.55
CA ALA A 71 4.66 5.11 -3.20
C ALA A 71 6.12 5.41 -3.58
N MET A 72 6.99 4.43 -3.40
CA MET A 72 8.41 4.60 -3.68
C MET A 72 8.69 4.47 -5.18
N THR A 73 9.07 5.58 -5.80
CA THR A 73 9.65 5.63 -7.16
C THR A 73 11.13 6.02 -7.12
N ARG A 74 11.68 6.22 -5.92
CA ARG A 74 13.05 6.73 -5.74
C ARG A 74 14.12 5.75 -6.22
N LEU A 75 13.81 4.45 -6.28
CA LEU A 75 14.72 3.44 -6.82
C LEU A 75 14.91 3.62 -8.34
N ASP A 76 13.85 4.00 -9.06
CA ASP A 76 13.85 4.19 -10.51
C ASP A 76 14.40 5.56 -10.96
N HIS A 77 14.75 6.43 -10.03
CA HIS A 77 15.08 7.83 -10.31
C HIS A 77 16.51 8.05 -10.84
N ASN A 78 17.40 7.07 -10.66
CA ASN A 78 18.78 7.11 -11.18
C ASN A 78 18.90 6.22 -12.41
#